data_AF-A0A315XTE4-F1
#
_entry.id   AF-A0A315XTE4-F1
#
_cell.length_a   1.000
_cell.length_b   1.000
_cell.length_c   1.000
_cell.angle_alpha   90.00
_cell.angle_beta   90.00
_cell.angle_gamma   90.00
#
_symmetry.space_group_name_H-M   'P 1'
#
loop_
_entity.id
_entity.type
_entity.pdbx_description
1 polymer ?
#
loop_
_entity_poly.entity_id
_entity_poly.type
_entity_poly.pdbx_seq_one_letter_code
_entity_poly.pdbx_strand_id
1 'polypeptide(L)'
;MFKKRIKALIELMNEKNVTWIKASELKCPEDKYDDEFFEEIKMMKPIGYLNIKNYSHTHDLDISLTSKGAFFGKEYIDDYEKIFNDTVSLIGSENSSFNDVASISRNLKVPYAFVGAVFEDLANQNLVDITDGASGIRITKFTERGVDYFSNLK
;
A
#
# COMPACT_ATOMS: atom_id res chain seq x y z
N MET A 1 14.80 -9.16 -6.70
CA MET A 1 14.34 -10.06 -5.62
C MET A 1 13.02 -9.57 -5.05
N PHE A 2 13.00 -8.44 -4.31
CA PHE A 2 11.79 -7.92 -3.66
C PHE A 2 10.60 -7.69 -4.59
N LYS A 3 10.81 -7.28 -5.86
CA LYS A 3 9.70 -7.07 -6.81
C LYS A 3 8.86 -8.32 -7.04
N LYS A 4 9.49 -9.51 -7.12
CA LYS A 4 8.78 -10.80 -7.23
C LYS A 4 7.98 -11.09 -5.95
N ARG A 5 8.57 -10.82 -4.78
CA ARG A 5 7.92 -11.04 -3.47
C ARG A 5 6.73 -10.10 -3.24
N ILE A 6 6.89 -8.83 -3.60
CA ILE A 6 5.82 -7.82 -3.55
C ILE A 6 4.68 -8.20 -4.50
N LYS A 7 4.99 -8.66 -5.72
CA LYS A 7 3.99 -9.18 -6.65
C LYS A 7 3.17 -10.30 -6.01
N ALA A 8 3.83 -11.34 -5.51
CA ALA A 8 3.17 -12.49 -4.88
C ALA A 8 2.30 -12.08 -3.67
N LEU A 9 2.77 -11.10 -2.90
CA LEU A 9 2.01 -10.55 -1.78
C LEU A 9 0.75 -9.80 -2.24
N ILE A 10 0.85 -8.95 -3.27
CA ILE A 10 -0.30 -8.23 -3.83
C ILE A 10 -1.34 -9.22 -4.37
N GLU A 11 -0.90 -10.22 -5.13
CA GLU A 11 -1.78 -11.27 -5.69
C GLU A 11 -2.53 -12.03 -4.58
N LEU A 12 -1.83 -12.45 -3.52
CA LEU A 12 -2.46 -13.13 -2.38
C LEU A 12 -3.41 -12.22 -1.58
N MET A 13 -3.05 -10.95 -1.40
CA MET A 13 -3.92 -9.97 -0.73
C MET A 13 -5.20 -9.74 -1.52
N ASN A 14 -5.12 -9.69 -2.86
CA ASN A 14 -6.28 -9.60 -3.76
C ASN A 14 -7.16 -10.84 -3.65
N GLU A 15 -6.56 -12.03 -3.82
CA GLU A 15 -7.28 -13.30 -3.81
C GLU A 15 -8.06 -13.50 -2.50
N LYS A 16 -7.42 -13.20 -1.37
CA LYS A 16 -7.98 -13.44 -0.04
C LYS A 16 -8.79 -12.28 0.50
N ASN A 17 -8.68 -11.10 -0.12
CA ASN A 17 -9.22 -9.84 0.38
C ASN A 17 -8.81 -9.56 1.84
N VAL A 18 -7.53 -9.73 2.14
CA VAL A 18 -6.96 -9.55 3.50
C VAL A 18 -5.86 -8.50 3.52
N THR A 19 -5.64 -7.91 4.70
CA THR A 19 -4.53 -6.96 4.91
C THR A 19 -3.27 -7.64 5.43
N TRP A 20 -3.41 -8.72 6.20
CA TRP A 20 -2.32 -9.46 6.82
C TRP A 20 -2.29 -10.89 6.31
N ILE A 21 -1.10 -11.39 5.98
CA ILE A 21 -0.86 -12.78 5.60
C ILE A 21 0.30 -13.36 6.40
N LYS A 22 0.41 -14.69 6.47
CA LYS A 22 1.61 -15.34 7.00
C LYS A 22 2.72 -15.26 5.95
N ALA A 23 3.93 -14.89 6.38
CA ALA A 23 5.07 -14.81 5.47
C ALA A 23 5.34 -16.15 4.76
N SER A 24 5.14 -17.29 5.43
CA SER A 24 5.29 -18.62 4.83
C SER A 24 4.42 -18.86 3.59
N GLU A 25 3.31 -18.12 3.43
CA GLU A 25 2.45 -18.18 2.24
C GLU A 25 3.09 -17.56 1.01
N LEU A 26 4.15 -16.77 1.17
CA LEU A 26 4.93 -16.22 0.07
C LEU A 26 6.05 -17.13 -0.42
N LYS A 27 6.27 -18.30 0.21
CA LYS A 27 7.30 -19.23 -0.24
C LYS A 27 6.98 -19.76 -1.64
N CYS A 28 7.99 -19.70 -2.50
CA CYS A 28 7.98 -20.26 -3.83
C CYS A 28 8.86 -21.53 -3.87
N PRO A 29 8.69 -22.42 -4.88
CA PRO A 29 9.55 -23.59 -5.05
C PRO A 29 11.05 -23.28 -5.15
N GLU A 30 11.41 -22.05 -5.53
CA GLU A 30 12.81 -21.60 -5.62
C GLU A 30 13.43 -21.23 -4.26
N ASP A 31 12.62 -21.05 -3.21
CA ASP A 31 13.09 -20.73 -1.86
C ASP A 31 13.65 -21.98 -1.18
N LYS A 32 14.90 -22.31 -1.50
CA LYS A 32 15.58 -23.53 -1.03
C LYS A 32 15.88 -23.53 0.47
N TYR A 33 16.07 -22.36 1.06
CA TYR A 33 16.51 -22.19 2.44
C TYR A 33 15.58 -21.23 3.18
N ASP A 34 15.00 -21.71 4.27
CA ASP A 34 14.06 -20.95 5.11
C ASP A 34 14.70 -19.68 5.67
N ASP A 35 15.95 -19.77 6.14
CA ASP A 35 16.66 -18.62 6.70
C ASP A 35 16.86 -17.52 5.67
N GLU A 36 17.26 -17.84 4.43
CA GLU A 36 17.44 -16.86 3.36
C GLU A 36 16.10 -16.19 2.99
N PHE A 37 15.03 -16.98 2.91
CA PHE A 37 13.69 -16.48 2.65
C PHE A 37 13.22 -15.49 3.74
N PHE A 38 13.34 -15.88 5.01
CA PHE A 38 12.90 -15.03 6.12
C PHE A 38 13.79 -13.81 6.33
N GLU A 39 15.08 -13.89 6.03
CA GLU A 39 15.95 -12.70 5.99
C GLU A 39 15.55 -11.75 4.85
N GLU A 40 15.19 -12.24 3.66
CA GLU A 40 14.64 -11.39 2.59
C GLU A 40 13.40 -10.62 3.09
N ILE A 41 12.45 -11.32 3.73
CA ILE A 41 11.24 -10.71 4.29
C ILE A 41 11.58 -9.64 5.33
N LYS A 42 12.50 -9.93 6.25
CA LYS A 42 12.94 -8.95 7.27
C LYS A 42 13.60 -7.73 6.66
N MET A 43 14.38 -7.88 5.58
CA MET A 43 15.01 -6.76 4.88
C MET A 43 14.00 -5.79 4.24
N MET A 44 12.79 -6.25 3.96
CA MET A 44 11.73 -5.39 3.40
C MET A 44 11.11 -4.43 4.42
N LYS A 45 11.27 -4.68 5.74
CA LYS A 45 10.80 -3.79 6.81
C LYS A 45 11.59 -2.49 6.93
N PRO A 46 12.94 -2.48 7.07
CA PRO A 46 13.70 -1.25 7.21
C PRO A 46 13.64 -0.33 5.98
N ILE A 47 13.43 -0.89 4.79
CA ILE A 47 13.17 -0.10 3.56
C ILE A 47 11.72 0.39 3.46
N GLY A 48 10.86 -0.02 4.40
CA GLY A 48 9.49 0.48 4.54
C GLY A 48 8.49 -0.16 3.60
N TYR A 49 8.74 -1.34 3.02
CA TYR A 49 7.78 -2.04 2.15
C TYR A 49 6.78 -2.91 2.89
N LEU A 50 7.20 -3.47 4.03
CA LEU A 50 6.36 -4.35 4.84
C LEU A 50 6.27 -3.86 6.29
N ASN A 51 5.08 -4.04 6.85
CA ASN A 51 4.91 -4.16 8.29
C ASN A 51 5.04 -5.64 8.66
N ILE A 52 5.76 -5.92 9.77
CA ILE A 52 5.98 -7.28 10.26
C ILE A 52 5.63 -7.32 11.75
N LYS A 53 4.71 -8.24 12.12
CA LYS A 53 4.43 -8.65 13.50
C LYS A 53 5.19 -9.93 13.84
N ASN A 54 5.30 -10.22 15.14
CA ASN A 54 5.97 -11.42 15.67
C ASN A 54 7.44 -11.54 15.23
N TYR A 55 8.16 -10.40 15.17
CA TYR A 55 9.53 -10.31 14.65
C TYR A 55 10.55 -11.26 15.33
N SER A 56 10.24 -11.74 16.53
CA SER A 56 11.05 -12.71 17.30
C SER A 56 10.89 -14.16 16.85
N HIS A 57 9.82 -14.51 16.12
CA HIS A 57 9.53 -15.86 15.67
C HIS A 57 9.77 -15.96 14.17
N THR A 58 10.94 -16.44 13.79
CA THR A 58 11.40 -16.47 12.40
C THR A 58 10.44 -17.18 11.45
N HIS A 59 9.65 -18.13 11.93
CA HIS A 59 8.76 -18.96 11.12
C HIS A 59 7.27 -18.60 11.24
N ASP A 60 6.92 -17.58 12.04
CA ASP A 60 5.52 -17.17 12.29
C ASP A 60 5.31 -15.66 12.16
N LEU A 61 5.90 -15.09 11.11
CA LEU A 61 5.78 -13.67 10.79
C LEU A 61 4.42 -13.39 10.13
N ASP A 62 3.60 -12.55 10.74
CA ASP A 62 2.49 -11.91 10.03
C ASP A 62 3.01 -10.65 9.34
N ILE A 63 2.75 -10.54 8.05
CA ILE A 63 3.20 -9.42 7.22
C ILE A 63 2.03 -8.72 6.57
N SER A 64 2.17 -7.42 6.37
CA SER A 64 1.27 -6.62 5.55
C SER A 64 2.06 -5.63 4.71
N LEU A 65 1.49 -5.28 3.57
CA LEU A 65 2.05 -4.30 2.65
C LEU A 65 1.86 -2.89 3.22
N THR A 66 2.91 -2.07 3.19
CA THR A 66 2.80 -0.63 3.46
C THR A 66 2.34 0.12 2.20
N SER A 67 2.02 1.42 2.30
CA SER A 67 1.80 2.25 1.12
C SER A 67 2.98 2.26 0.16
N LYS A 68 4.20 2.38 0.70
CA LYS A 68 5.44 2.40 -0.09
C LYS A 68 5.69 1.07 -0.79
N GLY A 69 5.43 -0.05 -0.10
CA GLY A 69 5.52 -1.38 -0.70
C GLY A 69 4.49 -1.57 -1.80
N ALA A 70 3.26 -1.11 -1.58
CA ALA A 70 2.20 -1.15 -2.57
C ALA A 70 2.49 -0.26 -3.78
N PHE A 71 3.00 0.95 -3.55
CA PHE A 71 3.42 1.86 -4.61
C PHE A 71 4.57 1.27 -5.44
N PHE A 72 5.56 0.65 -4.80
CA PHE A 72 6.64 -0.05 -5.49
C PHE A 72 6.15 -1.20 -6.38
N GLY A 73 5.08 -1.87 -5.97
CA GLY A 73 4.42 -2.95 -6.71
C GLY A 73 3.19 -2.55 -7.51
N LYS A 74 2.92 -1.25 -7.71
CA LYS A 74 1.59 -0.79 -8.19
C LYS A 74 1.17 -1.36 -9.55
N GLU A 75 2.14 -1.71 -10.39
CA GLU A 75 1.91 -2.38 -11.68
C GLU A 75 1.30 -3.78 -11.56
N TYR A 76 1.31 -4.38 -10.37
CA TYR A 76 0.71 -5.68 -10.06
C TYR A 76 -0.63 -5.57 -9.33
N ILE A 77 -1.08 -4.36 -9.01
CA ILE A 77 -2.39 -4.15 -8.39
C ILE A 77 -3.42 -4.15 -9.52
N ASP A 78 -4.32 -5.14 -9.49
CA ASP A 78 -5.44 -5.22 -10.42
C ASP A 78 -6.26 -3.92 -10.41
N ASP A 79 -6.58 -3.42 -11.60
CA ASP A 79 -7.34 -2.19 -11.81
C ASP A 79 -6.76 -0.96 -11.07
N TYR A 80 -5.44 -0.87 -10.90
CA TYR A 80 -4.81 0.26 -10.19
C TYR A 80 -5.22 1.63 -10.73
N GLU A 81 -5.35 1.78 -12.06
CA GLU A 81 -5.81 3.03 -12.68
C GLU A 81 -7.24 3.39 -12.24
N LYS A 82 -8.13 2.40 -12.14
CA LYS A 82 -9.47 2.61 -11.61
C LYS A 82 -9.43 3.01 -10.14
N ILE A 83 -8.64 2.32 -9.31
CA ILE A 83 -8.45 2.65 -7.90
C ILE A 83 -7.92 4.08 -7.74
N PHE A 84 -6.97 4.48 -8.59
CA PHE A 84 -6.41 5.83 -8.63
C PHE A 84 -7.49 6.86 -8.93
N ASN A 85 -8.24 6.70 -10.03
CA ASN A 85 -9.28 7.63 -10.46
C ASN A 85 -10.41 7.74 -9.44
N ASP A 86 -10.84 6.63 -8.86
CA ASP A 86 -11.89 6.59 -7.83
C ASP A 86 -11.41 7.28 -6.54
N THR A 87 -10.17 7.04 -6.13
CA THR A 87 -9.54 7.69 -4.96
C THR A 87 -9.44 9.20 -5.17
N VAL A 88 -8.94 9.64 -6.32
CA VAL A 88 -8.82 11.05 -6.71
C VAL A 88 -10.19 11.72 -6.73
N SER A 89 -11.21 11.04 -7.26
CA SER A 89 -12.59 11.54 -7.28
C SER A 89 -13.17 11.72 -5.88
N LEU A 90 -12.90 10.77 -4.97
CA LEU A 90 -13.33 10.88 -3.57
C LEU A 90 -12.63 12.04 -2.83
N ILE A 91 -11.33 12.22 -3.04
CA ILE A 91 -10.54 13.33 -2.47
C ILE A 91 -11.06 14.68 -2.98
N GLY A 92 -11.36 14.79 -4.28
CA GLY A 92 -11.84 16.01 -4.92
C GLY A 92 -13.32 16.35 -4.64
N SER A 93 -14.09 15.39 -4.11
CA SER A 93 -15.46 15.65 -3.69
C SER A 93 -15.51 16.67 -2.55
N GLU A 94 -16.58 17.47 -2.44
CA GLU A 94 -16.72 18.53 -1.41
C GLU A 94 -16.83 18.00 0.04
N ASN A 95 -16.62 16.69 0.23
CA ASN A 95 -16.59 16.03 1.52
C ASN A 95 -15.14 15.90 2.01
N SER A 96 -14.70 16.86 2.84
CA SER A 96 -13.39 16.86 3.50
C SER A 96 -13.12 15.64 4.40
N SER A 97 -14.11 14.75 4.55
CA SER A 97 -14.00 13.47 5.25
C SER A 97 -13.12 12.43 4.54
N PHE A 98 -12.75 12.64 3.26
CA PHE A 98 -11.92 11.70 2.50
C PHE A 98 -10.47 12.19 2.34
N ASN A 99 -9.78 12.34 3.46
CA ASN A 99 -8.34 12.62 3.48
C ASN A 99 -7.51 11.49 4.08
N ASP A 100 -8.14 10.38 4.51
CA ASP A 100 -7.46 9.24 5.10
C ASP A 100 -7.71 7.96 4.30
N VAL A 101 -6.69 7.09 4.27
CA VAL A 101 -6.75 5.83 3.51
C VAL A 101 -7.85 4.89 4.02
N ALA A 102 -8.27 4.99 5.28
CA ALA A 102 -9.26 4.10 5.87
C ALA A 102 -10.67 4.38 5.36
N SER A 103 -11.05 5.65 5.33
CA SER A 103 -12.35 6.08 4.84
C SER A 103 -12.51 5.76 3.36
N ILE A 104 -11.48 6.02 2.55
CA ILE A 104 -11.49 5.72 1.10
C ILE A 104 -11.48 4.22 0.84
N SER A 105 -10.62 3.45 1.52
CA SER A 105 -10.56 1.98 1.40
C SER A 105 -11.90 1.34 1.68
N ARG A 106 -12.62 1.78 2.73
CA ARG A 106 -13.97 1.28 3.05
C ARG A 106 -15.00 1.64 1.98
N ASN A 107 -14.91 2.84 1.41
CA ASN A 107 -15.82 3.30 0.36
C ASN A 107 -15.63 2.48 -0.93
N LEU A 108 -14.37 2.32 -1.35
CA LEU A 108 -14.00 1.61 -2.58
C LEU A 108 -13.98 0.08 -2.43
N LYS A 109 -14.03 -0.43 -1.20
CA LYS A 109 -13.90 -1.88 -0.88
C LYS A 109 -12.62 -2.50 -1.42
N VAL A 110 -11.50 -1.76 -1.32
CA VAL A 110 -10.17 -2.21 -1.72
C VAL A 110 -9.20 -2.19 -0.54
N PRO A 111 -8.13 -3.00 -0.53
CA PRO A 111 -7.13 -2.98 0.53
C PRO A 111 -6.55 -1.58 0.81
N TYR A 112 -6.37 -1.28 2.10
CA TYR A 112 -5.80 -0.02 2.59
C TYR A 112 -4.48 0.35 1.92
N ALA A 113 -3.61 -0.63 1.71
CA ALA A 113 -2.30 -0.43 1.11
C ALA A 113 -2.40 0.10 -0.33
N PHE A 114 -3.46 -0.24 -1.07
CA PHE A 114 -3.61 0.20 -2.47
C PHE A 114 -4.07 1.66 -2.55
N VAL A 115 -4.96 2.08 -1.67
CA VAL A 115 -5.26 3.51 -1.51
C VAL A 115 -4.02 4.26 -1.03
N GLY A 116 -3.25 3.65 -0.11
CA GLY A 116 -1.96 4.17 0.31
C GLY A 116 -0.97 4.33 -0.86
N ALA A 117 -0.94 3.40 -1.81
CA ALA A 117 -0.13 3.52 -3.02
C ALA A 117 -0.54 4.72 -3.88
N VAL A 118 -1.85 4.99 -4.01
CA VAL A 118 -2.34 6.20 -4.69
C VAL A 118 -1.87 7.47 -3.96
N PHE A 119 -1.92 7.49 -2.64
CA PHE A 119 -1.44 8.63 -1.86
C PHE A 119 0.06 8.89 -2.05
N GLU A 120 0.88 7.83 -2.09
CA GLU A 120 2.31 7.93 -2.44
C GLU A 120 2.50 8.42 -3.87
N ASP A 121 1.67 7.99 -4.82
CA ASP A 121 1.70 8.43 -6.21
C ASP A 121 1.41 9.94 -6.32
N LEU A 122 0.33 10.40 -5.68
CA LEU A 122 -0.04 11.81 -5.63
C LEU A 122 1.04 12.67 -4.95
N ALA A 123 1.65 12.16 -3.87
CA ALA A 123 2.75 12.83 -3.18
C ALA A 123 4.01 12.91 -4.06
N ASN A 124 4.35 11.84 -4.78
CA ASN A 124 5.48 11.82 -5.72
C ASN A 124 5.25 12.74 -6.93
N GLN A 125 4.00 12.98 -7.29
CA GLN A 125 3.62 14.00 -8.28
C GLN A 125 3.54 15.42 -7.69
N ASN A 126 3.89 15.61 -6.42
CA ASN A 126 3.81 16.89 -5.71
C ASN A 126 2.41 17.49 -5.74
N LEU A 127 1.36 16.67 -5.60
CA LEU A 127 -0.04 17.11 -5.54
C LEU A 127 -0.52 17.23 -4.10
N VAL A 128 0.02 16.42 -3.19
CA VAL A 128 -0.38 16.37 -1.78
C VAL A 128 0.83 16.15 -0.88
N ASP A 129 0.74 16.63 0.35
CA ASP A 129 1.60 16.15 1.43
C ASP A 129 0.84 15.08 2.22
N ILE A 130 1.53 13.99 2.53
CA ILE A 130 0.99 12.87 3.29
C ILE A 130 1.71 12.73 4.63
N THR A 131 1.00 12.22 5.63
CA THR A 131 1.58 11.84 6.92
C THR A 131 1.11 10.45 7.27
N ASP A 132 2.06 9.61 7.69
CA ASP A 132 1.82 8.28 8.20
C ASP A 132 1.78 8.32 9.73
N GLY A 133 0.74 7.77 10.33
CA GLY A 133 0.52 7.77 11.77
C GLY A 133 -0.14 6.48 12.25
N ALA A 134 -0.39 6.38 13.55
CA ALA A 134 -0.95 5.17 14.17
C ALA A 134 -2.30 4.72 13.57
N SER A 135 -3.09 5.66 13.05
CA SER A 135 -4.38 5.40 12.40
C SER A 135 -4.28 5.16 10.88
N GLY A 136 -3.06 5.09 10.34
CA GLY A 136 -2.79 5.01 8.90
C GLY A 136 -2.42 6.35 8.27
N ILE A 137 -2.36 6.35 6.94
CA ILE A 137 -1.88 7.47 6.14
C ILE A 137 -3.01 8.45 5.86
N ARG A 138 -2.69 9.74 5.91
CA ARG A 138 -3.61 10.82 5.55
C ARG A 138 -2.94 11.91 4.71
N ILE A 139 -3.71 12.53 3.84
CA ILE A 139 -3.36 13.79 3.18
C ILE A 139 -3.51 14.91 4.20
N THR A 140 -2.43 15.67 4.42
CA THR A 140 -2.43 16.80 5.36
C THR A 140 -2.66 18.13 4.68
N LYS A 141 -2.26 18.27 3.42
CA LYS A 141 -2.56 19.43 2.57
C LYS A 141 -2.42 19.09 1.09
N PHE A 142 -3.11 19.86 0.26
CA PHE A 142 -2.80 19.97 -1.16
C PHE A 142 -1.66 20.97 -1.36
N THR A 143 -0.76 20.68 -2.30
CA THR A 143 0.21 21.67 -2.78
C THR A 143 -0.49 22.66 -3.70
N GLU A 144 0.19 23.74 -4.12
CA GLU A 144 -0.34 24.65 -5.16
C GLU A 144 -0.73 23.88 -6.43
N ARG A 145 0.15 23.01 -6.91
CA ARG A 145 -0.12 22.11 -8.05
C ARG A 145 -1.30 21.17 -7.79
N GLY A 146 -1.43 20.68 -6.56
CA GLY A 146 -2.55 19.87 -6.13
C GLY A 146 -3.88 20.61 -6.24
N VAL A 147 -3.95 21.82 -5.69
CA VAL A 147 -5.15 22.65 -5.74
C VAL A 147 -5.59 22.87 -7.20
N ASP A 148 -4.65 23.20 -8.08
CA ASP A 148 -4.94 23.36 -9.52
C ASP A 148 -5.43 22.04 -10.14
N TYR A 149 -4.76 20.92 -9.85
CA TYR A 149 -5.15 19.61 -10.36
C TYR A 149 -6.56 19.22 -9.94
N PHE A 150 -6.86 19.24 -8.64
CA PHE A 150 -8.16 18.81 -8.12
C PHE A 150 -9.29 19.77 -8.45
N SER A 151 -9.01 21.06 -8.66
CA SER A 151 -10.03 22.04 -9.09
C SER A 151 -10.48 21.84 -10.54
N ASN A 152 -9.58 21.33 -11.40
CA ASN A 152 -9.86 21.06 -12.81
C ASN A 152 -10.51 19.68 -13.07
N LEU A 153 -10.74 18.88 -12.02
CA LEU A 153 -11.47 17.61 -12.13
C LEU A 153 -13.00 17.79 -12.14
N LYS A 154 -13.49 19.00 -11.84
CA LYS A 154 -14.92 19.34 -11.81
C LYS A 154 -15.47 19.68 -13.20
#